data_AF-A0A7C5U0G9-F1
#
_entry.id   AF-A0A7C5U0G9-F1
#
_cell.length_a   1.000
_cell.length_b   1.000
_cell.length_c   1.000
_cell.angle_alpha   90.00
_cell.angle_beta   90.00
_cell.angle_gamma   90.00
#
_symmetry.space_group_name_H-M   'P 1'
#
loop_
_entity.id
_entity.type
_entity.pdbx_description
1 polymer ?
#
loop_
_entity_poly.entity_id
_entity_poly.type
_entity_poly.pdbx_seq_one_letter_code
_entity_poly.pdbx_strand_id
1 'polypeptide(L)'
;MNRSPPKKMRIEELIRRNVWEVDKDRHIEILDEKGLPKKQLLLLCPMRCYVEEEGRLVMHYEECVECGLCRILSNPKSLRWDLPRGGMGIRYRYG
;
A
#
# COMPACT_ATOMS: atom_id res chain seq x y z
N MET A 1 18.35 24.89 -22.56
CA MET A 1 17.43 23.73 -22.49
C MET A 1 16.11 24.21 -21.90
N ASN A 2 15.10 24.43 -22.75
CA ASN A 2 13.76 24.82 -22.29
C ASN A 2 13.09 23.60 -21.67
N ARG A 3 13.19 23.43 -20.35
CA ARG A 3 12.34 22.46 -19.64
C ARG A 3 10.96 23.09 -19.53
N SER A 4 10.01 22.58 -20.30
CA SER A 4 8.60 22.87 -20.08
C SER A 4 8.25 22.59 -18.61
N PRO A 5 7.41 23.42 -17.97
CA PRO A 5 7.03 23.19 -16.57
C PRO A 5 6.43 21.77 -16.43
N PRO A 6 6.78 21.05 -15.37
CA PRO A 6 6.30 19.69 -15.19
C PRO A 6 4.78 19.69 -15.20
N LYS A 7 4.20 18.85 -16.07
CA LYS A 7 2.75 18.66 -16.14
C LYS A 7 2.24 18.30 -14.75
N LYS A 8 1.24 19.04 -14.26
CA LYS A 8 0.58 18.75 -12.99
C LYS A 8 -0.10 17.39 -13.11
N MET A 9 0.42 16.39 -12.42
CA MET A 9 -0.09 15.02 -12.43
C MET A 9 -0.70 14.68 -11.08
N ARG A 10 -1.61 13.70 -11.07
CA ARG A 10 -2.10 13.14 -9.80
C ARG A 10 -1.00 12.28 -9.17
N ILE A 11 -0.98 12.16 -7.85
CA ILE A 11 0.04 11.40 -7.13
C ILE A 11 0.04 9.93 -7.56
N GLU A 12 -1.14 9.38 -7.81
CA GLU A 12 -1.33 8.00 -8.27
C GLU A 12 -0.68 7.77 -9.64
N GLU A 13 -0.76 8.75 -10.55
CA GLU A 13 -0.15 8.66 -11.87
C GLU A 13 1.38 8.71 -11.80
N LEU A 14 1.94 9.41 -10.82
CA LEU A 14 3.38 9.44 -10.58
C LEU A 14 3.86 8.10 -10.02
N ILE A 15 3.14 7.55 -9.03
CA ILE A 15 3.50 6.30 -8.38
C ILE A 15 3.38 5.13 -9.35
N ARG A 16 2.34 5.08 -10.20
CA ARG A 16 2.14 4.05 -11.24
C ARG A 16 3.26 3.96 -12.29
N ARG A 17 4.23 4.88 -12.31
CA ARG A 17 5.42 4.77 -13.16
C ARG A 17 6.46 3.80 -12.60
N ASN A 18 6.32 3.40 -11.33
CA ASN A 18 7.13 2.34 -10.75
C ASN A 18 6.67 0.96 -11.25
N VAL A 19 7.39 -0.09 -10.87
CA VAL A 19 7.06 -1.47 -11.24
C VAL A 19 6.76 -2.24 -9.97
N TRP A 20 5.85 -3.20 -10.04
CA TRP A 20 5.61 -4.16 -8.98
C TRP A 20 5.94 -5.56 -9.48
N GLU A 21 6.73 -6.28 -8.70
CA GLU A 21 6.89 -7.72 -8.83
C GLU A 21 6.05 -8.38 -7.74
N VAL A 22 4.78 -8.66 -8.05
CA VAL A 22 3.81 -9.10 -7.04
C VAL A 22 4.14 -10.52 -6.58
N ASP A 23 4.24 -10.70 -5.27
CA ASP A 23 4.45 -12.00 -4.66
C ASP A 23 3.15 -12.82 -4.61
N LYS A 24 3.25 -14.15 -4.63
CA LYS A 24 2.12 -15.05 -4.36
C LYS A 24 1.68 -14.97 -2.90
N ASP A 25 2.64 -14.75 -2.01
CA ASP A 25 2.40 -14.63 -0.57
C ASP A 25 2.17 -13.17 -0.21
N ARG A 26 1.07 -12.90 0.49
CA ARG A 26 0.77 -11.56 1.00
C ARG A 26 1.78 -11.19 2.09
N HIS A 27 2.36 -10.00 1.99
CA HIS A 27 3.25 -9.43 3.01
C HIS A 27 2.47 -8.67 4.12
N ILE A 28 1.17 -8.46 3.92
CA ILE A 28 0.26 -7.88 4.91
C ILE A 28 -0.92 -8.84 5.09
N GLU A 29 -1.25 -9.14 6.34
CA GLU A 29 -2.35 -10.01 6.69
C GLU A 29 -3.19 -9.39 7.81
N ILE A 30 -4.51 -9.33 7.58
CA ILE A 30 -5.48 -8.92 8.61
C ILE A 30 -5.77 -10.15 9.48
N LEU A 31 -5.40 -10.07 10.75
CA LEU A 31 -5.57 -11.14 11.74
C LEU A 31 -6.88 -10.99 12.53
N ASP A 32 -7.20 -9.75 12.92
CA ASP A 32 -8.45 -9.41 13.59
C ASP A 32 -8.92 -8.02 13.14
N GLU A 33 -9.95 -8.03 12.30
CA GLU A 33 -10.53 -6.83 11.71
C GLU A 33 -11.16 -5.89 12.75
N LYS A 34 -11.63 -6.41 13.90
CA LYS A 34 -12.24 -5.61 14.96
C LYS A 34 -11.20 -4.76 15.69
N GLY A 35 -9.95 -5.21 15.74
CA GLY A 35 -8.83 -4.49 16.31
C GLY A 35 -8.22 -3.44 15.40
N LEU A 36 -8.69 -3.31 14.15
CA LEU A 36 -8.11 -2.38 13.18
C LEU A 36 -8.69 -0.97 13.25
N PRO A 37 -7.85 0.06 13.05
CA PRO A 37 -8.31 1.43 12.86
C PRO A 37 -8.83 1.62 11.42
N LYS A 38 -9.94 0.95 11.07
CA LYS A 38 -10.49 0.87 9.69
C LYS A 38 -10.54 2.22 8.98
N LYS A 39 -11.11 3.24 9.64
CA LYS A 39 -11.25 4.59 9.07
C LYS A 39 -9.90 5.20 8.68
N GLN A 40 -8.89 5.03 9.52
CA GLN A 40 -7.54 5.54 9.25
C GLN A 40 -6.87 4.76 8.12
N LEU A 41 -7.04 3.44 8.06
CA LEU A 41 -6.49 2.62 6.97
C LEU A 41 -7.10 3.00 5.60
N LEU A 42 -8.42 3.21 5.56
CA LEU A 42 -9.14 3.65 4.35
C LEU A 42 -8.72 5.06 3.89
N LEU A 43 -8.50 5.99 4.83
CA LEU A 43 -8.23 7.39 4.50
C LEU A 43 -6.74 7.69 4.27
N LEU A 44 -5.85 7.04 5.00
CA LEU A 44 -4.44 7.46 5.07
C LEU A 44 -3.51 6.57 4.24
N CYS A 45 -3.95 5.40 3.76
CA CYS A 45 -3.15 4.60 2.85
C CYS A 45 -2.89 5.39 1.56
N PRO A 46 -1.62 5.70 1.20
CA PRO A 46 -1.31 6.54 0.05
C PRO A 46 -1.76 5.93 -1.28
N MET A 47 -1.81 4.59 -1.33
CA MET A 47 -2.23 3.83 -2.50
C MET A 47 -3.67 3.32 -2.41
N ARG A 48 -4.39 3.64 -1.33
CA ARG A 48 -5.77 3.16 -1.10
C ARG A 48 -5.89 1.63 -1.21
N CYS A 49 -4.89 0.92 -0.68
CA CYS A 49 -4.86 -0.54 -0.68
C CYS A 49 -5.95 -1.18 0.19
N TYR A 50 -6.64 -0.41 1.03
CA TYR A 50 -7.73 -0.90 1.87
C TYR A 50 -9.07 -0.47 1.25
N VAL A 51 -10.00 -1.40 1.15
CA VAL A 51 -11.37 -1.18 0.67
C VAL A 51 -12.37 -1.94 1.53
N GLU A 52 -13.61 -1.48 1.58
CA GLU A 52 -14.70 -2.25 2.18
C GLU A 52 -15.45 -3.00 1.09
N GLU A 53 -15.46 -4.33 1.20
CA GLU A 53 -16.17 -5.24 0.30
C GLU A 53 -17.05 -6.16 1.15
N GLU A 54 -18.35 -6.20 0.85
CA GLU A 54 -19.33 -7.04 1.56
C GLU A 54 -19.30 -6.89 3.11
N GLY A 55 -19.03 -5.66 3.58
CA GLY A 55 -18.95 -5.35 5.02
C GLY A 55 -17.65 -5.78 5.71
N ARG A 56 -16.65 -6.24 4.95
CA ARG A 56 -15.31 -6.59 5.43
C ARG A 56 -14.26 -5.66 4.85
N LEU A 57 -13.23 -5.40 5.63
CA LEU A 57 -12.04 -4.70 5.16
C LEU A 57 -11.15 -5.66 4.37
N VAL A 58 -10.96 -5.38 3.09
CA VAL A 58 -10.07 -6.12 2.18
C VAL A 58 -8.81 -5.29 1.94
N MET A 59 -7.67 -5.96 1.91
CA MET A 59 -6.37 -5.35 1.65
C MET A 59 -5.78 -5.91 0.35
N HIS A 60 -5.65 -5.04 -0.65
CA HIS A 60 -5.05 -5.29 -1.96
C HIS A 60 -3.55 -4.96 -1.91
N TYR A 61 -2.72 -5.97 -1.63
CA TYR A 61 -1.28 -5.82 -1.38
C TYR A 61 -0.45 -5.64 -2.65
N GLU A 62 -1.04 -5.94 -3.81
CA GLU A 62 -0.42 -5.89 -5.13
C GLU A 62 0.00 -4.46 -5.52
N GLU A 63 -0.70 -3.45 -4.99
CA GLU A 63 -0.45 -2.01 -5.23
C GLU A 63 0.33 -1.36 -4.06
N CYS A 64 0.73 -2.14 -3.06
CA CYS A 64 1.42 -1.62 -1.87
C CYS A 64 2.76 -0.98 -2.26
N VAL A 65 3.05 0.18 -1.67
CA VAL A 65 4.31 0.92 -1.84
C VAL A 65 5.27 0.72 -0.66
N GLU A 66 4.97 -0.21 0.22
CA GLU A 66 5.81 -0.61 1.37
C GLU A 66 6.10 0.53 2.37
N CYS A 67 5.27 1.58 2.40
CA CYS A 67 5.46 2.74 3.27
C CYS A 67 5.33 2.47 4.79
N GLY A 68 4.78 1.33 5.18
CA GLY A 68 4.66 0.92 6.59
C GLY A 68 3.59 1.63 7.44
N LEU A 69 2.80 2.56 6.88
CA LEU A 69 1.79 3.30 7.65
C LEU A 69 0.79 2.38 8.38
N CYS A 70 0.30 1.34 7.71
CA CYS A 70 -0.65 0.40 8.30
C CYS A 70 -0.08 -0.37 9.49
N ARG A 71 1.23 -0.64 9.49
CA ARG A 71 1.95 -1.22 10.64
C ARG A 71 2.01 -0.27 11.82
N ILE A 72 2.16 1.03 11.58
CA ILE A 72 2.21 2.05 12.64
C ILE A 72 0.82 2.25 13.25
N LEU A 73 -0.22 2.29 12.41
CA LEU A 73 -1.59 2.52 12.85
C LEU A 73 -2.18 1.32 13.59
N SER A 74 -1.81 0.10 13.20
CA SER A 74 -2.44 -1.13 13.68
C SER A 74 -1.58 -1.80 14.75
N ASN A 75 -2.22 -2.58 15.62
CA ASN A 75 -1.49 -3.38 16.59
C ASN A 75 -1.12 -4.76 16.00
N PRO A 76 -0.03 -5.40 16.47
CA PRO A 76 0.41 -6.70 15.94
C PRO A 76 -0.58 -7.87 16.13
N LYS A 77 -1.60 -7.74 17.00
CA LYS A 77 -2.65 -8.75 17.14
C LYS A 77 -3.72 -8.65 16.06
N SER A 78 -3.88 -7.46 15.47
CA SER A 78 -4.88 -7.17 14.45
C SER A 78 -4.34 -7.25 13.02
N LEU A 79 -3.04 -6.97 12.83
CA LEU A 79 -2.41 -6.93 11.52
C LEU A 79 -0.98 -7.43 11.62
N ARG A 80 -0.65 -8.41 10.78
CA ARG A 80 0.72 -8.83 10.51
C ARG A 80 1.23 -8.03 9.31
N TRP A 81 2.38 -7.40 9.50
CA TRP A 81 3.07 -6.66 8.46
C TRP A 81 4.49 -7.19 8.39
N ASP A 82 4.86 -7.65 7.21
CA ASP A 82 6.20 -8.07 6.85
C ASP A 82 6.61 -7.31 5.59
N LEU A 83 7.90 -7.34 5.28
CA LEU A 83 8.37 -6.94 3.95
C LEU A 83 8.03 -8.05 2.94
N PRO A 84 7.81 -7.73 1.66
CA PRO A 84 7.80 -8.73 0.60
C PRO A 84 9.10 -9.53 0.58
N ARG A 85 9.06 -10.74 0.01
CA ARG A 85 10.28 -11.52 -0.18
C ARG A 85 11.25 -10.76 -1.09
N GLY A 86 12.55 -11.01 -0.90
CA GLY A 86 13.59 -10.32 -1.67
C GLY A 86 13.36 -10.42 -3.18
N GLY A 87 13.36 -9.25 -3.84
CA GLY A 87 13.09 -9.13 -5.28
C GLY A 87 11.61 -8.92 -5.65
N MET A 88 10.69 -9.11 -4.70
CA MET A 88 9.26 -8.87 -4.85
C MET A 88 8.86 -7.48 -4.33
N GLY A 89 7.61 -7.08 -4.55
CA GLY A 89 7.07 -5.80 -4.12
C GLY A 89 7.36 -4.66 -5.10
N ILE A 90 7.37 -3.43 -4.60
CA ILE A 90 7.59 -2.25 -5.42
C ILE A 90 9.07 -2.08 -5.77
N ARG A 91 9.35 -1.81 -7.05
CA ARG A 91 10.64 -1.38 -7.56
C ARG A 91 10.55 0.07 -7.99
N TYR A 92 11.06 0.96 -7.14
CA TYR A 92 11.15 2.38 -7.43
C TYR A 92 12.12 2.64 -8.59
N ARG A 93 11.63 3.27 -9.66
CA ARG A 93 12.47 3.59 -10.84
C ARG A 93 13.28 4.87 -10.67
N TYR A 94 12.84 5.77 -9.79
CA TYR A 94 13.31 7.15 -9.75
C TYR A 94 13.79 7.63 -8.36
N GLY A 95 13.76 6.76 -7.34
CA GLY A 95 14.12 7.11 -5.95
C GLY A 95 12.96 7.75 -5.22
#